data_AF-A0A401FJF3-F1
#
_entry.id   AF-A0A401FJF3-F1
#
_cell.length_a   1.000
_cell.length_b   1.000
_cell.length_c   1.000
_cell.angle_alpha   90.00
_cell.angle_beta   90.00
_cell.angle_gamma   90.00
#
_symmetry.space_group_name_H-M   'P 1'
#
loop_
_entity.id
_entity.type
_entity.pdbx_description
1 polymer ?
#
loop_
_entity_poly.entity_id
_entity_poly.type
_entity_poly.pdbx_seq_one_letter_code
_entity_poly.pdbx_strand_id
1 'polypeptide(L)'
;MKNKLFKRIALLVGSLALLGLVLAGCGSSKNSSSNSNNPSSVQQIKKRGTIRIAVFGDLPPYGWVNKSGQRVGYDVILARKVAKDLGVKVKFVQVNANNRVDALNANKVDLVLANFTVTPERKQVIDFAKPYMKVSVGVVSPKSKAITNVSQLKGKNLIVTKGTTAENYFTQNQKDVQLMKFDSKTQQLMH
;
A
#
# COMPACT_ATOMS: atom_id res chain seq x y z
N MET A 1 -47.15 -59.67 40.45
CA MET A 1 -46.87 -59.83 39.00
C MET A 1 -46.99 -58.54 38.17
N LYS A 2 -47.04 -57.33 38.76
CA LYS A 2 -47.28 -56.08 38.01
C LYS A 2 -46.03 -55.24 37.65
N ASN A 3 -44.86 -55.57 38.21
CA ASN A 3 -43.64 -54.72 38.06
C ASN A 3 -42.65 -55.22 36.98
N LYS A 4 -42.89 -56.37 36.35
CA LYS A 4 -42.06 -56.89 35.24
C LYS A 4 -42.57 -56.46 33.86
N LEU A 5 -43.83 -56.02 33.75
CA LEU A 5 -44.44 -55.53 32.51
C LEU A 5 -43.99 -54.08 32.20
N PHE A 6 -43.90 -53.23 33.23
CA PHE A 6 -43.44 -51.83 33.10
C PHE A 6 -41.98 -51.71 32.65
N LYS A 7 -41.09 -52.61 33.11
CA LYS A 7 -39.67 -52.61 32.71
C LYS A 7 -39.44 -53.05 31.26
N ARG A 8 -40.36 -53.82 30.66
CA ARG A 8 -40.26 -54.26 29.26
C ARG A 8 -40.80 -53.23 28.27
N ILE A 9 -41.76 -52.38 28.69
CA ILE A 9 -42.26 -51.26 27.89
C ILE A 9 -41.24 -50.11 27.85
N ALA A 10 -40.52 -49.85 28.95
CA ALA A 10 -39.46 -48.84 28.99
C ALA A 10 -38.24 -49.18 28.11
N LEU A 11 -38.04 -50.45 27.76
CA LEU A 11 -36.90 -50.91 26.93
C LEU A 11 -37.21 -50.97 25.42
N LEU A 12 -38.47 -50.78 25.00
CA LEU A 12 -38.89 -50.78 23.60
C LEU A 12 -39.21 -49.38 23.04
N VAL A 13 -39.24 -48.36 23.89
CA VAL A 13 -39.37 -46.95 23.46
C VAL A 13 -37.99 -46.30 23.23
N GLY A 14 -36.90 -46.95 23.64
CA GLY A 14 -35.52 -46.47 23.49
C GLY A 14 -34.88 -46.67 22.11
N SER A 15 -35.55 -47.32 21.15
CA SER A 15 -34.95 -47.73 19.87
C SER A 15 -35.70 -47.29 18.62
N LEU A 16 -36.73 -46.44 18.72
CA LEU A 16 -37.49 -45.97 17.55
C LEU A 16 -37.79 -44.46 17.56
N ALA A 17 -36.83 -43.64 18.00
CA ALA A 17 -36.90 -42.18 17.88
C ALA A 17 -35.60 -41.58 17.29
N LEU A 18 -34.89 -42.35 16.45
CA LEU A 18 -33.66 -41.94 15.77
C LEU A 18 -33.83 -41.66 14.26
N LEU A 19 -35.06 -41.57 13.74
CA LEU A 19 -35.31 -41.46 12.30
C LEU A 19 -36.30 -40.33 11.92
N GLY A 20 -36.11 -39.13 12.50
CA GLY A 20 -37.07 -38.03 12.31
C GLY A 20 -36.51 -36.61 12.21
N LEU A 21 -35.20 -36.39 12.05
CA LEU A 21 -34.61 -35.04 11.93
C LEU A 21 -33.46 -35.01 10.91
N VAL A 22 -33.77 -35.33 9.66
CA VAL A 22 -32.92 -34.99 8.51
C VAL A 22 -33.81 -34.23 7.54
N LEU A 23 -33.98 -32.91 7.70
CA LEU A 23 -34.50 -31.97 6.68
C LEU A 23 -34.69 -30.55 7.28
N ALA A 24 -33.61 -29.95 7.78
CA ALA A 24 -33.52 -28.49 8.00
C ALA A 24 -32.07 -28.03 7.79
N GLY A 25 -31.52 -28.40 6.62
CA GLY A 25 -30.15 -28.10 6.21
C GLY A 25 -30.12 -27.30 4.92
N CYS A 26 -30.90 -26.22 4.82
CA CYS A 26 -30.75 -25.23 3.76
C CYS A 26 -31.32 -23.90 4.24
N GLY A 27 -30.59 -22.80 4.05
CA GLY A 27 -31.12 -21.46 4.27
C GLY A 27 -30.45 -20.64 5.36
N SER A 28 -29.12 -20.66 5.42
CA SER A 28 -28.37 -19.46 5.81
C SER A 28 -26.95 -19.63 5.29
N SER A 29 -26.77 -19.19 4.05
CA SER A 29 -25.49 -18.67 3.60
C SER A 29 -25.13 -17.54 4.56
N LYS A 30 -24.49 -17.90 5.69
CA LYS A 30 -23.68 -16.98 6.46
C LYS A 30 -22.61 -16.57 5.48
N ASN A 31 -22.91 -15.49 4.77
CA ASN A 31 -21.92 -14.58 4.25
C ASN A 31 -20.99 -14.36 5.43
N SER A 32 -19.87 -15.09 5.44
CA SER A 32 -18.67 -14.74 6.17
C SER A 32 -18.23 -13.41 5.58
N SER A 33 -18.99 -12.36 5.93
CA SER A 33 -18.55 -11.00 5.97
C SER A 33 -17.43 -11.06 6.97
N SER A 34 -16.23 -11.34 6.45
CA SER A 34 -15.00 -11.06 7.15
C SER A 34 -15.12 -9.60 7.53
N ASN A 35 -15.50 -9.36 8.80
CA ASN A 35 -15.53 -8.04 9.36
C ASN A 35 -14.06 -7.67 9.52
N SER A 36 -13.43 -7.37 8.38
CA SER A 36 -12.06 -6.94 8.31
C SER A 36 -12.04 -5.60 9.02
N ASN A 37 -11.54 -5.61 10.26
CA ASN A 37 -11.24 -4.41 11.03
C ASN A 37 -10.12 -3.58 10.37
N ASN A 38 -9.65 -3.96 9.18
CA ASN A 38 -8.75 -3.16 8.37
C ASN A 38 -9.51 -1.92 7.83
N PRO A 39 -9.21 -0.70 8.32
CA PRO A 39 -9.89 0.53 7.89
C PRO A 39 -9.62 0.88 6.42
N SER A 40 -8.62 0.23 5.82
CA SER A 40 -8.20 0.38 4.43
C SER A 40 -8.74 -0.74 3.53
N SER A 41 -9.63 -1.62 4.02
CA SER A 41 -10.28 -2.61 3.17
C SER A 41 -11.24 -1.93 2.16
N VAL A 42 -11.46 -2.56 1.01
CA VAL A 42 -12.33 -2.02 -0.04
C VAL A 42 -13.75 -1.74 0.49
N GLN A 43 -14.27 -2.62 1.33
CA GLN A 43 -15.58 -2.44 1.96
C GLN A 43 -15.61 -1.20 2.86
N GLN A 44 -14.60 -1.01 3.71
CA GLN A 44 -14.51 0.17 4.59
C GLN A 44 -14.29 1.46 3.81
N ILE A 45 -13.47 1.43 2.75
CA ILE A 45 -13.26 2.57 1.84
C ILE A 45 -14.58 2.96 1.16
N LYS A 46 -15.31 1.98 0.62
CA LYS A 46 -16.62 2.22 -0.02
C LYS A 46 -17.64 2.76 0.98
N LYS A 47 -17.73 2.17 2.17
CA LYS A 47 -18.60 2.64 3.26
C LYS A 47 -18.27 4.08 3.68
N ARG A 48 -16.97 4.43 3.75
CA ARG A 48 -16.49 5.78 4.05
C ARG A 48 -16.73 6.78 2.90
N GLY A 49 -16.93 6.28 1.68
CA GLY A 49 -17.12 7.11 0.48
C GLY A 49 -15.86 7.88 0.05
N THR A 50 -14.69 7.59 0.64
CA THR A 50 -13.42 8.27 0.33
C THR A 50 -12.23 7.34 0.46
N ILE A 51 -11.38 7.30 -0.57
CA ILE A 51 -10.05 6.69 -0.54
C ILE A 51 -8.97 7.76 -0.32
N ARG A 52 -8.06 7.52 0.62
CA ARG A 52 -6.93 8.39 0.95
C ARG A 52 -5.70 7.90 0.22
N ILE A 53 -5.16 8.70 -0.69
CA ILE A 53 -4.04 8.29 -1.54
C ILE A 53 -2.85 9.22 -1.30
N ALA A 54 -1.73 8.63 -0.90
CA ALA A 54 -0.45 9.33 -0.78
C ALA A 54 0.12 9.64 -2.18
N VAL A 55 0.48 10.89 -2.42
CA VAL A 55 1.11 11.36 -3.67
C VAL A 55 2.26 12.33 -3.37
N PHE A 56 3.21 12.48 -4.29
CA PHE A 56 4.19 13.57 -4.22
C PHE A 56 3.54 14.93 -4.48
N GLY A 57 4.17 15.99 -3.96
CA GLY A 57 3.76 17.38 -4.19
C GLY A 57 4.73 18.20 -5.06
N ASP A 58 5.91 17.65 -5.35
CA ASP A 58 7.06 18.36 -5.87
C ASP A 58 7.88 17.54 -6.90
N LEU A 59 7.30 16.49 -7.47
CA LEU A 59 7.97 15.58 -8.41
C LEU A 59 7.25 15.53 -9.77
N PRO A 60 7.38 16.55 -10.63
CA PRO A 60 6.94 16.46 -12.02
C PRO A 60 7.76 15.43 -12.80
N PRO A 61 7.17 14.71 -13.78
CA PRO A 61 5.76 14.73 -14.20
C PRO A 61 4.87 13.71 -13.44
N TYR A 62 5.33 13.15 -12.32
CA TYR A 62 4.64 12.08 -11.61
C TYR A 62 3.56 12.59 -10.66
N GLY A 63 3.90 13.55 -9.80
CA GLY A 63 2.97 14.16 -8.86
C GLY A 63 3.50 15.50 -8.35
N TRP A 64 2.78 16.58 -8.65
CA TRP A 64 3.10 17.92 -8.15
C TRP A 64 1.89 18.82 -8.03
N VAL A 65 2.06 19.97 -7.39
CA VAL A 65 1.08 21.06 -7.38
C VAL A 65 1.47 22.09 -8.45
N ASN A 66 0.60 22.31 -9.43
CA ASN A 66 0.85 23.29 -10.49
C ASN A 66 0.63 24.74 -9.99
N LYS A 67 0.88 25.72 -10.88
CA LYS A 67 0.72 27.15 -10.56
C LYS A 67 -0.70 27.55 -10.15
N SER A 68 -1.73 26.80 -10.56
CA SER A 68 -3.12 27.04 -10.16
C SER A 68 -3.51 26.35 -8.84
N GLY A 69 -2.53 25.78 -8.11
CA GLY A 69 -2.78 25.08 -6.84
C GLY A 69 -3.38 23.68 -7.01
N GLN A 70 -3.47 23.17 -8.25
CA GLN A 70 -4.05 21.87 -8.54
C GLN A 70 -3.00 20.77 -8.49
N ARG A 71 -3.34 19.65 -7.84
CA ARG A 71 -2.55 18.42 -7.91
C ARG A 71 -2.71 17.80 -9.28
N VAL A 72 -1.58 17.56 -9.95
CA VAL A 72 -1.48 17.02 -11.31
C VAL A 72 -0.32 16.02 -11.41
N GLY A 73 -0.28 15.28 -12.52
CA GLY A 73 0.75 14.30 -12.83
C GLY A 73 0.23 12.89 -12.98
N TYR A 74 1.11 11.99 -13.42
CA TYR A 74 0.78 10.61 -13.74
C TYR A 74 0.13 9.86 -12.56
N ASP A 75 0.75 9.94 -11.38
CA ASP A 75 0.26 9.26 -10.17
C ASP A 75 -1.11 9.82 -9.72
N VAL A 76 -1.32 11.13 -9.92
CA VAL A 76 -2.59 11.80 -9.60
C VAL A 76 -3.70 11.33 -10.55
N ILE A 77 -3.39 11.14 -11.84
CA ILE A 77 -4.34 10.60 -12.82
C ILE A 77 -4.74 9.17 -12.43
N LEU A 78 -3.75 8.33 -12.12
CA LEU A 78 -3.99 6.95 -11.68
C LEU A 78 -4.82 6.90 -10.40
N ALA A 79 -4.51 7.74 -9.41
CA ALA A 79 -5.26 7.85 -8.17
C ALA A 79 -6.74 8.22 -8.38
N ARG A 80 -7.02 9.17 -9.29
CA ARG A 80 -8.39 9.53 -9.67
C ARG A 80 -9.11 8.37 -10.36
N LYS A 81 -8.42 7.62 -11.22
CA LYS A 81 -8.98 6.43 -11.87
C LYS A 81 -9.35 5.35 -10.86
N VAL A 82 -8.47 5.05 -9.90
CA VAL A 82 -8.74 4.09 -8.81
C VAL A 82 -9.96 4.50 -8.00
N ALA A 83 -10.05 5.78 -7.61
CA ALA A 83 -11.21 6.28 -6.87
C ALA A 83 -12.52 6.19 -7.67
N LYS A 84 -12.46 6.53 -8.98
CA LYS A 84 -13.59 6.39 -9.91
C LYS A 84 -14.07 4.94 -10.00
N ASP A 85 -13.15 3.99 -10.17
CA ASP A 85 -13.48 2.56 -10.28
C ASP A 85 -14.06 2.00 -8.98
N LEU A 86 -13.66 2.56 -7.84
CA LEU A 86 -14.22 2.22 -6.53
C LEU A 86 -15.57 2.90 -6.24
N GLY A 87 -15.96 3.91 -7.03
CA GLY A 87 -17.17 4.70 -6.79
C GLY A 87 -17.07 5.63 -5.59
N VAL A 88 -15.87 6.11 -5.25
CA VAL A 88 -15.61 6.96 -4.06
C VAL A 88 -14.86 8.24 -4.42
N LYS A 89 -14.83 9.21 -3.50
CA LYS A 89 -14.01 10.42 -3.64
C LYS A 89 -12.54 10.10 -3.36
N VAL A 90 -11.62 10.81 -4.01
CA VAL A 90 -10.19 10.76 -3.66
C VAL A 90 -9.84 11.89 -2.69
N LYS A 91 -9.15 11.55 -1.60
CA LYS A 91 -8.47 12.50 -0.71
C LYS A 91 -6.97 12.33 -0.89
N PHE A 92 -6.32 13.34 -1.48
CA PHE A 92 -4.87 13.33 -1.63
C PHE A 92 -4.19 13.68 -0.31
N VAL A 93 -3.16 12.91 0.02
CA VAL A 93 -2.26 13.17 1.15
C VAL A 93 -0.86 13.36 0.58
N GLN A 94 -0.24 14.50 0.85
CA GLN A 94 1.11 14.76 0.37
C GLN A 94 2.13 14.05 1.26
N VAL A 95 3.10 13.40 0.62
CA VAL A 95 4.18 12.66 1.29
C VAL A 95 5.53 13.00 0.69
N ASN A 96 6.58 12.76 1.47
CA ASN A 96 7.97 12.79 1.02
C ASN A 96 8.46 11.35 0.80
N ALA A 97 9.63 11.19 0.18
CA ALA A 97 10.11 9.86 -0.20
C ALA A 97 10.36 8.94 1.02
N ASN A 98 10.78 9.52 2.14
CA ASN A 98 11.10 8.83 3.39
C ASN A 98 9.88 8.41 4.24
N ASN A 99 8.73 9.08 4.11
CA ASN A 99 7.57 8.82 4.99
C ASN A 99 6.43 8.03 4.31
N ARG A 100 6.65 7.48 3.11
CA ARG A 100 5.65 6.70 2.36
C ARG A 100 5.18 5.44 3.08
N VAL A 101 6.14 4.65 3.59
CA VAL A 101 5.85 3.41 4.34
C VAL A 101 5.11 3.74 5.62
N ASP A 102 5.64 4.70 6.39
CA ASP A 102 5.05 5.12 7.67
C ASP A 102 3.62 5.65 7.50
N ALA A 103 3.35 6.41 6.44
CA ALA A 103 2.01 6.89 6.14
C ALA A 103 1.01 5.74 5.91
N LEU A 104 1.44 4.66 5.25
CA LEU A 104 0.62 3.49 5.01
C LEU A 104 0.42 2.68 6.31
N ASN A 105 1.51 2.38 7.02
CA ASN A 105 1.49 1.59 8.26
C ASN A 105 0.72 2.27 9.39
N ALA A 106 0.80 3.60 9.49
CA ALA A 106 0.03 4.38 10.46
C ALA A 106 -1.44 4.57 10.05
N ASN A 107 -1.92 3.89 9.01
CA ASN A 107 -3.26 4.04 8.45
C ASN A 107 -3.63 5.49 8.12
N LYS A 108 -2.66 6.36 7.79
CA LYS A 108 -2.91 7.75 7.36
C LYS A 108 -3.40 7.79 5.91
N VAL A 109 -2.98 6.82 5.10
CA VAL A 109 -3.43 6.60 3.73
C VAL A 109 -3.86 5.15 3.51
N ASP A 110 -4.70 4.93 2.50
CA ASP A 110 -5.16 3.61 2.08
C ASP A 110 -4.30 3.04 0.93
N LEU A 111 -3.66 3.92 0.15
CA LEU A 111 -2.83 3.58 -1.01
C LEU A 111 -1.70 4.59 -1.17
N VAL A 112 -0.52 4.13 -1.63
CA VAL A 112 0.60 4.99 -2.01
C VAL A 112 0.77 4.99 -3.53
N LEU A 113 0.55 6.16 -4.15
CA LEU A 113 0.90 6.46 -5.55
C LEU A 113 1.84 7.67 -5.55
N ALA A 114 3.06 7.46 -5.06
CA ALA A 114 4.09 8.48 -4.94
C ALA A 114 5.40 7.93 -5.52
N ASN A 115 5.39 7.70 -6.84
CA ASN A 115 6.46 7.14 -7.67
C ASN A 115 7.34 6.15 -6.89
N PHE A 116 6.73 5.04 -6.48
CA PHE A 116 7.24 4.19 -5.40
C PHE A 116 7.83 2.89 -5.93
N THR A 117 9.15 2.87 -6.08
CA THR A 117 9.87 1.69 -6.58
C THR A 117 9.73 0.49 -5.65
N VAL A 118 9.40 -0.65 -6.23
CA VAL A 118 9.35 -1.94 -5.53
C VAL A 118 10.77 -2.37 -5.16
N THR A 119 11.01 -2.69 -3.89
CA THR A 119 12.27 -3.31 -3.42
C THR A 119 11.96 -4.47 -2.46
N PRO A 120 12.89 -5.45 -2.29
CA PRO A 120 12.69 -6.54 -1.33
C PRO A 120 12.43 -6.05 0.10
N GLU A 121 13.15 -5.03 0.55
CA GLU A 121 13.04 -4.49 1.91
C GLU A 121 11.66 -3.85 2.13
N ARG A 122 11.12 -3.15 1.12
CA ARG A 122 9.78 -2.58 1.20
C ARG A 122 8.70 -3.66 1.20
N LYS A 123 8.88 -4.71 0.40
CA LYS A 123 7.95 -5.86 0.35
C LYS A 123 7.82 -6.61 1.67
N GLN A 124 8.82 -6.50 2.56
CA GLN A 124 8.74 -7.10 3.90
C GLN A 124 7.76 -6.39 4.83
N VAL A 125 7.47 -5.10 4.57
CA VAL A 125 6.68 -4.26 5.48
C VAL A 125 5.37 -3.76 4.87
N ILE A 126 5.22 -3.83 3.54
CA ILE A 126 4.02 -3.40 2.82
C ILE A 126 3.77 -4.29 1.60
N ASP A 127 2.50 -4.38 1.19
CA ASP A 127 2.10 -5.04 -0.05
C ASP A 127 2.21 -4.10 -1.25
N PHE A 128 2.61 -4.65 -2.39
CA PHE A 128 2.62 -3.95 -3.68
C PHE A 128 1.61 -4.55 -4.65
N ALA A 129 0.88 -3.67 -5.32
CA ALA A 129 0.08 -4.03 -6.49
C ALA A 129 0.98 -4.31 -7.71
N LYS A 130 0.35 -4.62 -8.85
CA LYS A 130 1.06 -4.75 -10.12
C LYS A 130 1.79 -3.44 -10.46
N PRO A 131 3.07 -3.50 -10.89
CA PRO A 131 3.81 -2.31 -11.26
C PRO A 131 3.18 -1.65 -12.49
N TYR A 132 3.16 -0.32 -12.51
CA TYR A 132 2.62 0.47 -13.63
C TYR A 132 3.71 1.15 -14.47
N MET A 133 4.97 1.10 -14.05
CA MET A 133 6.11 1.64 -14.77
C MET A 133 7.43 0.98 -14.33
N LYS A 134 8.48 1.12 -15.14
CA LYS A 134 9.86 0.74 -14.81
C LYS A 134 10.72 1.99 -14.67
N VAL A 135 11.61 2.01 -13.68
CA VAL A 135 12.54 3.12 -13.43
C VAL A 135 13.90 2.58 -13.00
N SER A 136 14.96 3.32 -13.34
CA SER A 136 16.33 3.05 -12.93
C SER A 136 16.93 4.28 -12.25
N VAL A 137 17.96 4.08 -11.42
CA VAL A 137 18.73 5.17 -10.82
C VAL A 137 19.71 5.70 -11.86
N GLY A 138 19.85 7.03 -11.92
CA GLY A 138 20.85 7.71 -12.73
C GLY A 138 21.42 8.92 -11.98
N VAL A 139 22.54 9.44 -12.49
CA VAL A 139 23.19 10.66 -11.99
C VAL A 139 23.07 11.73 -13.06
N VAL A 140 22.69 12.93 -12.65
CA VAL A 140 22.70 14.12 -13.51
C VAL A 140 23.81 15.04 -13.03
N SER A 141 24.55 15.61 -13.98
CA SER A 141 25.65 16.53 -13.72
C SER A 141 25.58 17.74 -14.67
N PRO A 142 26.19 18.88 -14.32
CA PRO A 142 26.33 20.01 -15.24
C PRO A 142 27.02 19.59 -16.55
N LYS A 143 26.57 20.13 -17.69
CA LYS A 143 27.17 19.82 -19.01
C LYS A 143 28.66 20.16 -19.06
N SER A 144 29.08 21.23 -18.39
CA SER A 144 30.49 21.67 -18.31
C SER A 144 31.38 20.76 -17.46
N LYS A 145 30.80 19.90 -16.61
CA LYS A 145 31.50 18.98 -15.72
C LYS A 145 30.78 17.63 -15.71
N ALA A 146 30.71 17.01 -16.89
CA ALA A 146 30.01 15.74 -17.08
C ALA A 146 30.58 14.63 -16.18
N ILE A 147 29.70 13.93 -15.48
CA ILE A 147 29.99 12.71 -14.73
C ILE A 147 29.42 11.54 -15.52
N THR A 148 30.29 10.65 -15.99
CA THR A 148 29.93 9.51 -16.86
C THR A 148 30.12 8.17 -16.18
N ASN A 149 30.80 8.13 -15.04
CA ASN A 149 30.97 6.92 -14.23
C ASN A 149 31.06 7.26 -12.74
N VAL A 150 30.93 6.24 -11.89
CA VAL A 150 30.80 6.42 -10.45
C VAL A 150 32.11 6.85 -9.78
N SER A 151 33.28 6.44 -10.28
CA SER A 151 34.57 6.80 -9.66
C SER A 151 34.84 8.31 -9.70
N GLN A 152 34.28 9.01 -10.68
CA GLN A 152 34.33 10.47 -10.77
C GLN A 152 33.54 11.19 -9.66
N LEU A 153 32.71 10.48 -8.89
CA LEU A 153 32.01 11.05 -7.73
C LEU A 153 32.88 11.11 -6.47
N LYS A 154 34.06 10.47 -6.47
CA LYS A 154 34.96 10.49 -5.32
C LYS A 154 35.39 11.93 -5.00
N GLY A 155 35.26 12.31 -3.73
CA GLY A 155 35.55 13.68 -3.28
C GLY A 155 34.54 14.75 -3.74
N LYS A 156 33.39 14.34 -4.30
CA LYS A 156 32.28 15.25 -4.64
C LYS A 156 31.08 14.99 -3.73
N ASN A 157 30.25 16.00 -3.55
CA ASN A 157 28.95 15.86 -2.91
C ASN A 157 27.92 15.37 -3.93
N LEU A 158 27.39 14.17 -3.74
CA LEU A 158 26.25 13.67 -4.48
C LEU A 158 24.96 14.04 -3.74
N ILE A 159 24.14 14.85 -4.39
CA ILE A 159 22.85 15.30 -3.87
C ILE A 159 21.81 14.19 -4.09
N VAL A 160 21.14 13.76 -3.01
CA VAL A 160 20.07 12.74 -3.04
C VAL A 160 18.88 13.16 -2.16
N THR A 161 17.69 12.63 -2.44
CA THR A 161 16.56 12.74 -1.50
C THR A 161 16.53 11.55 -0.54
N LYS A 162 16.28 11.83 0.75
CA LYS A 162 16.13 10.81 1.78
C LYS A 162 14.98 9.83 1.47
N GLY A 163 15.17 8.56 1.76
CA GLY A 163 14.21 7.48 1.54
C GLY A 163 14.04 7.06 0.07
N THR A 164 14.94 7.48 -0.83
CA THR A 164 14.90 7.08 -2.24
C THR A 164 15.75 5.85 -2.52
N THR A 165 15.46 5.15 -3.61
CA THR A 165 16.31 4.05 -4.09
C THR A 165 17.71 4.51 -4.49
N ALA A 166 17.87 5.77 -4.91
CA ALA A 166 19.19 6.36 -5.17
C ALA A 166 20.01 6.48 -3.89
N GLU A 167 19.44 7.02 -2.80
CA GLU A 167 20.13 7.07 -1.50
C GLU A 167 20.54 5.66 -1.06
N ASN A 168 19.63 4.70 -1.11
CA ASN A 168 19.92 3.31 -0.72
C ASN A 168 21.06 2.72 -1.55
N TYR A 169 20.99 2.89 -2.88
CA TYR A 169 22.01 2.39 -3.80
C TYR A 169 23.40 2.92 -3.46
N PHE A 170 23.56 4.25 -3.34
CA PHE A 170 24.87 4.84 -3.06
C PHE A 170 25.35 4.54 -1.63
N THR A 171 24.45 4.52 -0.64
CA THR A 171 24.80 4.16 0.75
C THR A 171 25.34 2.74 0.86
N GLN A 172 24.75 1.79 0.11
CA GLN A 172 25.13 0.38 0.18
C GLN A 172 26.33 0.04 -0.71
N ASN A 173 26.36 0.57 -1.93
CA ASN A 173 27.28 0.12 -2.98
C ASN A 173 28.45 1.09 -3.23
N GLN A 174 28.36 2.34 -2.79
CA GLN A 174 29.30 3.41 -3.14
C GLN A 174 29.69 4.22 -1.91
N LYS A 175 30.23 3.52 -0.90
CA LYS A 175 30.51 4.07 0.45
C LYS A 175 31.50 5.25 0.45
N ASP A 176 32.33 5.36 -0.58
CA ASP A 176 33.30 6.45 -0.76
C ASP A 176 32.68 7.74 -1.31
N VAL A 177 31.40 7.70 -1.75
CA VAL A 177 30.69 8.86 -2.28
C VAL A 177 30.02 9.61 -1.13
N GLN A 178 30.33 10.89 -0.99
CA GLN A 178 29.71 11.73 0.03
C GLN A 178 28.28 12.10 -0.38
N LEU A 179 27.31 11.76 0.47
CA LEU A 179 25.89 12.02 0.21
C LEU A 179 25.43 13.29 0.93
N MET A 180 24.97 14.26 0.15
CA MET A 180 24.23 15.41 0.65
C MET A 180 22.72 15.11 0.53
N LYS A 181 22.03 15.00 1.66
CA LYS A 181 20.70 14.42 1.74
C LYS A 181 19.62 15.46 2.03
N PHE A 182 18.63 15.57 1.15
CA PHE A 182 17.49 16.48 1.28
C PHE A 182 16.17 15.76 1.51
N ASP A 183 15.20 16.43 2.14
CA ASP A 183 13.92 15.80 2.47
C ASP A 183 12.91 15.86 1.31
N SER A 184 13.08 16.81 0.40
CA SER A 184 12.17 17.07 -0.73
C SER A 184 12.89 17.07 -2.08
N LYS A 185 12.12 16.92 -3.16
CA LYS A 185 12.61 17.03 -4.53
C LYS A 185 12.91 18.47 -4.92
N THR A 186 12.13 19.42 -4.40
CA THR A 186 12.44 20.84 -4.56
C THR A 186 13.81 21.19 -3.97
N GLN A 187 14.08 20.81 -2.72
CA GLN A 187 15.40 21.05 -2.11
C GLN A 187 16.54 20.38 -2.90
N GLN A 188 16.33 19.14 -3.38
CA GLN A 188 17.32 18.43 -4.18
C GLN A 188 17.72 19.20 -5.45
N LEU A 189 16.78 19.89 -6.12
CA LEU A 189 17.02 20.56 -7.40
C LEU A 189 17.40 22.04 -7.29
N MET A 190 17.34 22.62 -6.10
CA MET A 190 17.74 24.02 -5.84
C MET A 190 19.23 24.16 -5.51
N HIS A 191 20.02 23.10 -5.56
CA HIS A 191 21.45 23.05 -5.26
C HIS A 191 22.19 22.40 -6.43
#